data_AF-A0A969AHL9-F1
#
_entry.id   AF-A0A969AHL9-F1
#
_cell.length_a   1.000
_cell.length_b   1.000
_cell.length_c   1.000
_cell.angle_alpha   90.00
_cell.angle_beta   90.00
_cell.angle_gamma   90.00
#
_symmetry.space_group_name_H-M   'P 1'
#
loop_
_entity.id
_entity.type
_entity.pdbx_description
1 polymer ?
#
loop_
_entity_poly.entity_id
_entity_poly.type
_entity_poly.pdbx_seq_one_letter_code
_entity_poly.pdbx_strand_id
1 'polypeptide(L)'
;MRIYPVLILMFITVICIQQPNLTSPIFLQRLVGNLLMLQDFKSGKPHVIVAPLFSSALWSLHYQWWHYMLYYPVNHRFRKQDQGRMVGAVALLCTVLYCFHANAVLRILIYFPVWWAGVEMARSFLKHQTVRPRDMMASALFLGAIASLLLLNAGVFIAQGNLYSFGIHPILEVRHFIAAILTLGISLIWQHYQWLGFGILKFGTRFAPISYSLYIAHQPLLAQSQYLGFIDNVVLEKTLYLIVLLTFCYVAEVKLSPFLSKKLQRTPTRIRPARAVSK
;
A
#
# COMPACT_ATOMS: atom_id res chain seq x y z
N MET A 1 8.54 -1.45 13.47
CA MET A 1 7.27 -1.72 12.74
C MET A 1 6.43 -0.45 12.74
N ARG A 2 6.10 0.12 11.57
CA ARG A 2 5.36 1.40 11.45
C ARG A 2 3.83 1.22 11.42
N ILE A 3 3.35 0.15 10.80
CA ILE A 3 1.93 -0.07 10.47
C ILE A 3 1.03 -0.22 11.72
N TYR A 4 1.24 -1.27 12.50
CA TYR A 4 0.30 -1.64 13.58
C TYR A 4 0.15 -0.59 14.68
N PRO A 5 1.22 0.06 15.19
CA PRO A 5 1.06 1.07 16.22
C PRO A 5 0.12 2.21 15.81
N VAL A 6 0.28 2.70 14.58
CA VAL A 6 -0.53 3.81 14.05
C VAL A 6 -1.96 3.35 13.79
N LEU A 7 -2.15 2.15 13.21
CA LEU A 7 -3.48 1.60 12.95
C LEU A 7 -4.27 1.36 14.24
N ILE A 8 -3.66 0.73 15.25
CA ILE A 8 -4.31 0.42 16.52
C ILE A 8 -4.68 1.72 17.23
N LEU A 9 -3.77 2.68 17.29
CA LEU A 9 -4.05 3.99 17.89
C LEU A 9 -5.20 4.69 17.15
N MET A 10 -5.22 4.64 15.82
CA MET A 10 -6.33 5.18 15.02
C MET A 10 -7.66 4.52 15.38
N PHE A 11 -7.70 3.18 15.46
CA PHE A 11 -8.92 2.46 15.86
C PHE A 11 -9.39 2.84 17.25
N ILE A 12 -8.50 2.87 18.25
CA ILE A 12 -8.86 3.26 19.61
C ILE A 12 -9.45 4.67 19.62
N THR A 13 -8.75 5.65 19.02
CA THR A 13 -9.20 7.03 18.96
C THR A 13 -10.57 7.15 18.31
N VAL A 14 -10.78 6.51 17.16
CA VAL A 14 -12.05 6.61 16.44
C VAL A 14 -13.18 5.87 17.16
N ILE A 15 -12.91 4.74 17.80
CA ILE A 15 -13.89 4.03 18.64
C ILE A 15 -14.33 4.91 19.82
N CYS A 16 -13.40 5.58 20.49
CA CYS A 16 -13.72 6.49 21.59
C CYS A 16 -14.58 7.68 21.14
N ILE A 17 -14.33 8.20 19.93
CA ILE A 17 -15.06 9.35 19.37
C ILE A 17 -16.44 8.93 18.86
N GLN A 18 -16.53 7.86 18.06
CA GLN A 18 -17.75 7.48 17.35
C GLN A 18 -18.65 6.54 18.16
N GLN A 19 -18.14 5.92 19.23
CA GLN A 19 -18.84 4.96 20.08
C GLN A 19 -19.69 3.94 19.29
N PRO A 20 -19.11 3.22 18.32
CA PRO A 20 -19.86 2.24 17.54
C PRO A 20 -20.32 1.08 18.42
N ASN A 21 -21.36 0.36 17.98
CA ASN A 21 -21.80 -0.85 18.67
C ASN A 21 -20.74 -1.97 18.58
N LEU A 22 -19.92 -2.10 19.63
CA LEU A 22 -18.81 -3.05 19.72
C LEU A 22 -19.24 -4.51 19.76
N THR A 23 -20.49 -4.80 20.15
CA THR A 23 -21.01 -6.17 20.21
C THR A 23 -21.60 -6.64 18.88
N SER A 24 -21.71 -5.75 17.88
CA SER A 24 -22.19 -6.11 16.55
C SER A 24 -21.27 -7.14 15.89
N PRO A 25 -21.77 -8.31 15.46
CA PRO A 25 -20.97 -9.31 14.76
C PRO A 25 -20.30 -8.75 13.49
N ILE A 26 -20.99 -7.84 12.79
CA ILE A 26 -20.47 -7.16 11.59
C ILE A 26 -19.29 -6.26 11.94
N PHE A 27 -19.37 -5.52 13.06
CA PHE A 27 -18.26 -4.70 13.54
C PHE A 27 -17.06 -5.57 13.91
N LEU A 28 -17.27 -6.65 14.66
CA LEU A 28 -16.21 -7.57 15.07
C LEU A 28 -15.54 -8.24 13.86
N GLN A 29 -16.31 -8.69 12.88
CA GLN A 29 -15.78 -9.24 11.64
C GLN A 29 -14.89 -8.22 10.90
N ARG A 30 -15.34 -6.96 10.80
CA ARG A 30 -14.53 -5.89 10.18
C ARG A 30 -13.29 -5.59 11.00
N LEU A 31 -13.38 -5.50 12.32
CA LEU A 31 -12.25 -5.23 13.19
C LEU A 31 -11.19 -6.32 13.05
N VAL A 32 -11.57 -7.59 13.18
CA VAL A 32 -10.65 -8.72 13.02
C VAL A 32 -10.06 -8.75 11.62
N GLY A 33 -10.88 -8.61 10.58
CA GLY A 33 -10.40 -8.61 9.22
C GLY A 33 -9.44 -7.45 8.92
N ASN A 34 -9.67 -6.25 9.48
CA ASN A 34 -8.76 -5.11 9.30
C ASN A 34 -7.45 -5.29 10.10
N LEU A 35 -7.52 -5.88 11.30
CA LEU A 35 -6.32 -6.22 12.09
C LEU A 35 -5.48 -7.30 11.39
N LEU A 36 -6.10 -8.24 10.69
CA LEU A 36 -5.42 -9.23 9.86
C LEU A 36 -5.02 -8.69 8.48
N MET A 37 -5.24 -7.40 8.23
CA MET A 37 -4.96 -6.75 6.95
C MET A 37 -5.65 -7.48 5.79
N LEU A 38 -6.96 -7.70 5.86
CA LEU A 38 -7.78 -8.37 4.82
C LEU A 38 -8.78 -7.42 4.15
N GLN A 39 -8.74 -6.13 4.49
CA GLN A 39 -9.63 -5.11 3.97
C GLN A 39 -9.26 -4.65 2.57
N ASP A 40 -10.26 -4.37 1.73
CA ASP A 40 -10.03 -3.82 0.39
C ASP A 40 -11.21 -2.94 -0.04
N PHE A 41 -11.09 -2.26 -1.18
CA PHE A 41 -12.07 -1.29 -1.69
C PHE A 41 -13.36 -1.97 -2.19
N LYS A 42 -14.28 -2.25 -1.26
CA LYS A 42 -15.53 -3.02 -1.49
C LYS A 42 -16.39 -2.50 -2.64
N SER A 43 -16.45 -1.18 -2.85
CA SER A 43 -17.29 -0.58 -3.90
C SER A 43 -16.67 -0.63 -5.29
N GLY A 44 -15.35 -0.81 -5.41
CA GLY A 44 -14.68 -0.80 -6.72
C GLY A 44 -14.11 -2.14 -7.16
N LYS A 45 -14.22 -3.19 -6.33
CA LYS A 45 -13.56 -4.46 -6.57
C LYS A 45 -14.46 -5.65 -6.21
N PRO A 46 -14.46 -6.72 -7.03
CA PRO A 46 -15.20 -7.92 -6.70
C PRO A 46 -14.51 -8.71 -5.59
N HIS A 47 -15.30 -9.52 -4.87
CA HIS A 47 -14.86 -10.50 -3.87
C HIS A 47 -13.91 -9.96 -2.79
N VAL A 48 -14.23 -8.76 -2.28
CA VAL A 48 -13.54 -8.18 -1.11
C VAL A 48 -13.94 -8.93 0.16
N ILE A 49 -12.95 -9.37 0.95
CA ILE A 49 -13.15 -10.18 2.16
C ILE A 49 -13.84 -9.35 3.25
N VAL A 50 -13.25 -8.22 3.65
CA VAL A 50 -13.88 -7.27 4.57
C VAL A 50 -13.78 -5.84 4.06
N ALA A 51 -14.74 -5.00 4.42
CA ALA A 51 -14.67 -3.57 4.13
C ALA A 51 -13.65 -2.87 5.05
N PRO A 52 -13.06 -1.74 4.62
CA PRO A 52 -12.20 -0.93 5.47
C PRO A 52 -12.96 -0.41 6.68
N LEU A 53 -12.34 -0.48 7.86
CA LEU A 53 -12.92 0.06 9.10
C LEU A 53 -12.52 1.53 9.27
N PHE A 54 -13.50 2.42 9.37
CA PHE A 54 -13.37 3.89 9.57
C PHE A 54 -12.70 4.70 8.46
N SER A 55 -11.78 4.13 7.68
CA SER A 55 -11.12 4.84 6.57
C SER A 55 -11.02 3.96 5.34
N SER A 56 -11.49 4.45 4.20
CA SER A 56 -11.32 3.77 2.92
C SER A 56 -9.84 3.64 2.56
N ALA A 57 -8.97 4.55 3.00
CA ALA A 57 -7.53 4.54 2.75
C ALA A 57 -6.81 3.26 3.21
N LEU A 58 -7.41 2.49 4.13
CA LEU A 58 -6.86 1.21 4.59
C LEU A 58 -6.77 0.13 3.50
N TRP A 59 -7.40 0.32 2.33
CA TRP A 59 -7.22 -0.60 1.19
C TRP A 59 -5.75 -0.72 0.77
N SER A 60 -4.99 0.38 0.78
CA SER A 60 -3.58 0.37 0.37
C SER A 60 -2.70 -0.34 1.41
N LEU A 61 -3.11 -0.29 2.67
CA LEU A 61 -2.42 -0.94 3.77
C LEU A 61 -2.45 -2.46 3.67
N HIS A 62 -3.57 -3.02 3.21
CA HIS A 62 -3.70 -4.45 2.90
C HIS A 62 -2.61 -4.91 1.93
N TYR A 63 -2.46 -4.23 0.79
CA TYR A 63 -1.43 -4.55 -0.19
C TYR A 63 -0.02 -4.38 0.39
N GLN A 64 0.24 -3.26 1.07
CA GLN A 64 1.56 -3.01 1.65
C GLN A 64 1.99 -4.12 2.62
N TRP A 65 1.10 -4.54 3.53
CA TRP A 65 1.39 -5.60 4.48
C TRP A 65 1.68 -6.93 3.78
N TRP A 66 0.79 -7.38 2.88
CA TRP A 66 0.97 -8.66 2.20
C TRP A 66 2.16 -8.66 1.24
N HIS A 67 2.49 -7.53 0.61
CA HIS A 67 3.71 -7.42 -0.20
C HIS A 67 4.98 -7.55 0.65
N TYR A 68 5.01 -7.02 1.87
CA TYR A 68 6.11 -7.32 2.81
C TYR A 68 6.16 -8.81 3.18
N MET A 69 5.01 -9.43 3.43
CA MET A 69 4.94 -10.86 3.76
C MET A 69 5.40 -11.74 2.59
N LEU A 70 5.10 -11.36 1.35
CA LEU A 70 5.52 -12.05 0.13
C LEU A 70 6.99 -11.78 -0.22
N TYR A 71 7.51 -10.59 0.10
CA TYR A 71 8.92 -10.26 -0.10
C TYR A 71 9.84 -11.23 0.65
N TYR A 72 9.50 -11.59 1.89
CA TYR A 72 10.32 -12.48 2.71
C TYR A 72 10.60 -13.85 2.05
N PRO A 73 9.59 -14.69 1.70
CA PRO A 73 9.84 -15.97 1.06
C PRO A 73 10.50 -15.82 -0.30
N VAL A 74 10.17 -14.79 -1.09
CA VAL A 74 10.83 -14.58 -2.38
C VAL A 74 12.32 -14.29 -2.20
N ASN A 75 12.67 -13.43 -1.25
CA ASN A 75 14.05 -13.05 -0.99
C ASN A 75 14.90 -14.21 -0.43
N HIS A 76 14.29 -15.13 0.32
CA HIS A 76 15.01 -16.24 0.97
C HIS A 76 15.02 -17.54 0.16
N ARG A 77 14.01 -17.80 -0.67
CA ARG A 77 13.89 -19.08 -1.40
C ARG A 77 14.47 -19.06 -2.81
N PHE A 78 14.60 -17.88 -3.44
CA PHE A 78 15.06 -17.77 -4.82
C PHE A 78 16.37 -16.98 -4.91
N ARG A 79 17.20 -17.32 -5.89
CA ARG A 79 18.44 -16.58 -6.21
C ARG A 79 18.08 -15.16 -6.68
N LYS A 80 18.89 -14.17 -6.31
CA LYS A 80 18.63 -12.75 -6.61
C LYS A 80 18.30 -12.46 -8.08
N GLN A 81 19.00 -13.12 -9.00
CA GLN A 81 18.82 -12.98 -10.46
C GLN A 81 17.50 -13.55 -10.99
N ASP A 82 16.87 -14.48 -10.26
CA ASP A 82 15.66 -15.19 -10.69
C ASP A 82 14.40 -14.63 -10.01
N GLN A 83 14.55 -13.89 -8.92
CA GLN A 83 13.43 -13.38 -8.12
C GLN A 83 12.45 -12.53 -8.95
N GLY A 84 12.94 -11.54 -9.70
CA GLY A 84 12.08 -10.69 -10.53
C GLY A 84 11.31 -11.46 -11.60
N ARG A 85 11.95 -12.46 -12.22
CA ARG A 85 11.31 -13.34 -13.21
C ARG A 85 10.24 -14.22 -12.57
N MET A 86 10.51 -14.78 -11.39
CA MET A 86 9.55 -15.58 -10.64
C MET A 86 8.33 -14.76 -10.20
N VAL A 87 8.55 -13.56 -9.67
CA VAL A 87 7.47 -12.64 -9.29
C VAL A 87 6.61 -12.28 -10.49
N GLY A 88 7.24 -11.92 -11.62
CA GLY A 88 6.55 -11.63 -12.87
C GLY A 88 5.76 -12.82 -13.42
N ALA A 89 6.35 -14.02 -13.46
CA ALA A 89 5.70 -15.22 -13.97
C ALA A 89 4.50 -15.65 -13.13
N VAL A 90 4.64 -15.64 -11.80
CA VAL A 90 3.53 -15.96 -10.87
C VAL A 90 2.41 -14.94 -11.01
N ALA A 91 2.74 -13.65 -11.09
CA ALA A 91 1.74 -12.61 -11.27
C ALA A 91 1.02 -12.73 -12.62
N LEU A 92 1.74 -13.04 -13.70
CA LEU A 92 1.15 -13.26 -15.02
C LEU A 92 0.17 -14.43 -15.02
N LEU A 93 0.55 -15.56 -14.40
CA LEU A 93 -0.34 -16.70 -14.21
C LEU A 93 -1.58 -16.31 -13.39
N CYS A 94 -1.38 -15.57 -12.30
CA CYS A 94 -2.48 -15.08 -11.48
C CYS A 94 -3.41 -14.13 -12.24
N THR A 95 -2.88 -13.30 -13.14
CA THR A 95 -3.68 -12.42 -14.01
C THR A 95 -4.61 -13.23 -14.90
N VAL A 96 -4.10 -14.29 -15.55
CA VAL A 96 -4.93 -15.19 -16.35
C VAL A 96 -6.03 -15.81 -15.49
N LEU A 97 -5.70 -16.35 -14.32
CA LEU A 97 -6.68 -16.92 -13.40
C LEU A 97 -7.71 -15.89 -12.92
N TYR A 98 -7.30 -14.64 -12.71
CA TYR A 98 -8.17 -13.56 -12.24
C TYR A 98 -9.19 -13.12 -13.30
N CYS A 99 -8.86 -13.23 -14.59
CA CYS A 99 -9.81 -13.00 -15.68
C CYS A 99 -11.00 -13.99 -15.63
N PHE A 100 -10.78 -15.21 -15.12
CA PHE A 100 -11.84 -16.22 -14.99
C PHE A 100 -12.50 -16.22 -13.60
N HIS A 101 -11.71 -16.04 -12.54
CA HIS A 101 -12.19 -16.11 -11.16
C HIS A 101 -11.51 -15.06 -10.29
N ALA A 102 -12.09 -13.86 -10.27
CA ALA A 102 -11.58 -12.76 -9.47
C ALA A 102 -11.65 -13.08 -7.97
N ASN A 103 -10.53 -12.99 -7.26
CA ASN A 103 -10.50 -13.08 -5.80
C ASN A 103 -9.37 -12.23 -5.20
N ALA A 104 -9.43 -11.99 -3.89
CA ALA A 104 -8.49 -11.12 -3.19
C ALA A 104 -7.04 -11.63 -3.27
N VAL A 105 -6.80 -12.94 -3.17
CA VAL A 105 -5.43 -13.51 -3.16
C VAL A 105 -4.77 -13.33 -4.53
N LEU A 106 -5.47 -13.68 -5.61
CA LEU A 106 -4.98 -13.44 -6.97
C LEU A 106 -4.68 -11.96 -7.18
N ARG A 107 -5.56 -11.07 -6.71
CA ARG A 107 -5.35 -9.64 -6.80
C ARG A 107 -4.10 -9.17 -6.05
N ILE A 108 -3.82 -9.67 -4.84
CA ILE A 108 -2.57 -9.35 -4.13
C ILE A 108 -1.34 -9.74 -4.96
N LEU A 109 -1.36 -10.96 -5.52
CA LEU A 109 -0.25 -11.52 -6.30
C LEU A 109 -0.04 -10.78 -7.62
N ILE A 110 -1.13 -10.42 -8.31
CA ILE A 110 -1.09 -9.63 -9.54
C ILE A 110 -0.39 -8.30 -9.29
N TYR A 111 -0.72 -7.58 -8.21
CA TYR A 111 -0.14 -6.27 -7.90
C TYR A 111 1.30 -6.32 -7.36
N PHE A 112 1.79 -7.50 -6.98
CA PHE A 112 3.12 -7.63 -6.36
C PHE A 112 4.29 -7.20 -7.26
N PRO A 113 4.31 -7.42 -8.59
CA PRO A 113 5.35 -6.91 -9.49
C PRO A 113 5.45 -5.39 -9.53
N VAL A 114 4.34 -4.66 -9.31
CA VAL A 114 4.38 -3.18 -9.22
C VAL A 114 5.27 -2.76 -8.06
N TRP A 115 5.09 -3.43 -6.91
CA TRP A 115 5.92 -3.21 -5.73
C TRP A 115 7.36 -3.73 -5.94
N TRP A 116 7.51 -4.89 -6.59
CA TRP A 116 8.80 -5.49 -6.89
C TRP A 116 9.66 -4.66 -7.86
N ALA A 117 9.05 -3.92 -8.79
CA ALA A 117 9.77 -2.98 -9.64
C ALA A 117 10.59 -1.98 -8.82
N GLY A 118 10.06 -1.50 -7.68
CA GLY A 118 10.81 -0.66 -6.74
C GLY A 118 12.02 -1.37 -6.10
N VAL A 119 11.91 -2.68 -5.84
CA VAL A 119 13.03 -3.51 -5.36
C VAL A 119 14.13 -3.60 -6.42
N GLU A 120 13.77 -3.84 -7.67
CA GLU A 120 14.74 -3.87 -8.77
C GLU A 120 15.39 -2.51 -8.99
N MET A 121 14.63 -1.41 -8.96
CA MET A 121 15.17 -0.05 -9.03
C MET A 121 16.20 0.20 -7.92
N ALA A 122 15.87 -0.14 -6.67
CA ALA A 122 16.78 0.01 -5.54
C ALA A 122 18.06 -0.83 -5.72
N ARG A 123 17.96 -2.06 -6.23
CA ARG A 123 19.13 -2.90 -6.52
C ARG A 123 20.02 -2.32 -7.61
N SER A 124 19.43 -1.87 -8.70
CA SER A 124 20.15 -1.22 -9.79
C SER A 124 20.89 0.02 -9.28
N PHE A 125 20.19 0.87 -8.51
CA PHE A 125 20.79 2.05 -7.90
C PHE A 125 21.92 1.71 -6.94
N LEU A 126 21.75 0.75 -6.02
CA LEU A 126 22.81 0.35 -5.09
C LEU A 126 24.04 -0.21 -5.82
N LYS A 127 23.84 -0.91 -6.94
CA LYS A 127 24.92 -1.52 -7.72
C LYS A 127 25.66 -0.51 -8.61
N HIS A 128 24.95 0.48 -9.15
CA HIS A 128 25.47 1.35 -10.21
C HIS A 128 25.49 2.84 -9.85
N GLN A 129 24.96 3.25 -8.70
CA GLN A 129 24.63 4.64 -8.32
C GLN A 129 23.63 5.32 -9.28
N THR A 130 23.02 4.55 -10.16
CA THR A 130 22.03 4.98 -11.16
C THR A 130 21.12 3.79 -11.49
N VAL A 131 19.83 4.02 -11.73
CA VAL A 131 18.93 2.97 -12.24
C VAL A 131 19.16 2.82 -13.75
N ARG A 132 19.63 1.64 -14.18
CA ARG A 132 19.83 1.35 -15.61
C ARG A 132 18.53 0.84 -16.23
N PRO A 133 18.08 1.37 -17.39
CA PRO A 133 16.89 0.86 -18.08
C PRO A 133 16.95 -0.65 -18.37
N ARG A 134 18.14 -1.18 -18.67
CA ARG A 134 18.37 -2.62 -18.89
C ARG A 134 17.99 -3.48 -17.69
N ASP A 135 18.26 -3.00 -16.47
CA ASP A 135 17.94 -3.74 -15.25
C ASP A 135 16.42 -3.77 -15.01
N MET A 136 15.69 -2.77 -15.51
CA MET A 136 14.24 -2.67 -15.38
C MET A 136 13.46 -3.41 -16.47
N MET A 137 14.14 -3.90 -17.51
CA MET A 137 13.49 -4.47 -18.70
C MET A 137 12.55 -5.63 -18.35
N ALA A 138 12.98 -6.54 -17.48
CA ALA A 138 12.14 -7.67 -17.08
C ALA A 138 10.86 -7.19 -16.37
N SER A 139 10.99 -6.27 -15.40
CA SER A 139 9.83 -5.68 -14.71
C SER A 139 8.90 -4.96 -15.68
N ALA A 140 9.44 -4.15 -16.59
CA ALA A 140 8.65 -3.44 -17.61
C ALA A 140 7.88 -4.41 -18.52
N LEU A 141 8.52 -5.48 -18.99
CA LEU A 141 7.88 -6.50 -19.83
C LEU A 141 6.75 -7.23 -19.10
N PHE A 142 6.96 -7.65 -17.85
CA PHE A 142 5.90 -8.30 -17.08
C PHE A 142 4.75 -7.35 -16.75
N LEU A 143 5.04 -6.11 -16.35
CA LEU A 143 4.01 -5.10 -16.12
C LEU A 143 3.20 -4.82 -17.39
N GLY A 144 3.87 -4.69 -18.54
CA GLY A 144 3.24 -4.52 -19.85
C GLY A 144 2.36 -5.71 -20.23
N ALA A 145 2.85 -6.93 -20.07
CA ALA A 145 2.09 -8.14 -20.35
C ALA A 145 0.83 -8.26 -19.47
N ILE A 146 0.94 -7.96 -18.17
CA ILE A 146 -0.20 -7.94 -17.25
C ILE A 146 -1.18 -6.83 -17.65
N ALA A 147 -0.70 -5.63 -17.96
CA ALA A 147 -1.55 -4.51 -18.39
C ALA A 147 -2.34 -4.87 -19.67
N SER A 148 -1.69 -5.50 -20.65
CA SER A 148 -2.34 -5.94 -21.88
C SER A 148 -3.43 -6.99 -21.65
N LEU A 149 -3.17 -7.98 -20.78
CA LEU A 149 -4.18 -8.98 -20.42
C LEU A 149 -5.38 -8.35 -19.69
N LEU A 150 -5.12 -7.44 -18.76
CA LEU A 150 -6.18 -6.73 -18.04
C LEU A 150 -6.98 -5.80 -18.99
N LEU A 151 -6.31 -5.17 -19.96
CA LEU A 151 -6.95 -4.33 -20.96
C LEU A 151 -7.86 -5.17 -21.87
N LEU A 152 -7.40 -6.34 -22.31
CA LEU A 152 -8.22 -7.29 -23.06
C LEU A 152 -9.43 -7.74 -22.23
N ASN A 153 -9.22 -8.11 -20.97
CA ASN A 153 -10.30 -8.49 -20.06
C ASN A 153 -11.33 -7.36 -19.89
N ALA A 154 -10.87 -6.12 -19.74
CA ALA A 154 -11.75 -4.95 -19.67
C ALA A 154 -12.53 -4.75 -20.99
N GLY A 155 -11.88 -4.94 -22.14
CA GLY A 155 -12.54 -4.88 -23.44
C GLY A 155 -13.65 -5.92 -23.59
N VAL A 156 -13.39 -7.17 -23.21
CA VAL A 156 -14.41 -8.25 -23.22
C VAL A 156 -15.56 -7.92 -22.26
N PHE A 157 -15.25 -7.47 -21.04
CA PHE A 157 -16.25 -7.10 -20.05
C PHE A 157 -17.18 -5.98 -20.54
N ILE A 158 -16.63 -4.97 -21.20
CA ILE A 158 -17.39 -3.85 -21.80
C ILE A 158 -18.21 -4.33 -22.99
N ALA A 159 -17.65 -5.17 -23.87
CA ALA A 159 -18.35 -5.69 -25.05
C ALA A 159 -19.57 -6.56 -24.69
N GLN A 160 -19.58 -7.17 -23.50
CA GLN A 160 -20.73 -7.91 -22.95
C GLN A 160 -21.85 -6.99 -22.42
N GLY A 161 -21.70 -5.66 -22.50
CA GLY A 161 -22.70 -4.70 -22.03
C GLY A 161 -22.71 -4.50 -20.51
N ASN A 162 -21.69 -4.99 -19.78
CA ASN A 162 -21.60 -4.77 -18.35
C ASN A 162 -21.33 -3.30 -18.02
N LEU A 163 -21.90 -2.81 -16.92
CA LEU A 163 -21.65 -1.46 -16.43
C LEU A 163 -20.19 -1.31 -16.01
N TYR A 164 -19.56 -0.23 -16.48
CA TYR A 164 -18.17 0.08 -16.16
C TYR A 164 -18.01 1.53 -15.74
N SER A 165 -16.95 1.80 -14.99
CA SER A 165 -16.53 3.15 -14.62
C SER A 165 -15.03 3.16 -14.39
N PHE A 166 -14.40 4.32 -14.56
CA PHE A 166 -12.97 4.49 -14.40
C PHE A 166 -12.43 4.10 -13.00
N GLY A 167 -13.30 4.14 -11.99
CA GLY A 167 -12.97 3.81 -10.60
C GLY A 167 -13.31 2.40 -10.15
N ILE A 168 -13.85 1.56 -11.03
CA ILE A 168 -14.33 0.21 -10.69
C ILE A 168 -13.70 -0.85 -11.59
N HIS A 169 -13.67 -2.09 -11.10
CA HIS A 169 -13.29 -3.26 -11.88
C HIS A 169 -14.08 -3.34 -13.19
N PRO A 170 -13.46 -3.74 -14.32
CA PRO A 170 -12.05 -4.12 -14.49
C PRO A 170 -11.10 -2.96 -14.86
N ILE A 171 -11.62 -1.76 -15.10
CA ILE A 171 -10.82 -0.60 -15.55
C ILE A 171 -9.87 -0.12 -14.44
N LEU A 172 -10.28 -0.27 -13.18
CA LEU A 172 -9.49 0.09 -12.02
C LEU A 172 -8.10 -0.58 -12.03
N GLU A 173 -8.03 -1.88 -12.30
CA GLU A 173 -6.78 -2.63 -12.38
C GLU A 173 -5.90 -2.17 -13.54
N VAL A 174 -6.49 -2.00 -14.74
CA VAL A 174 -5.78 -1.48 -15.92
C VAL A 174 -5.11 -0.15 -15.60
N ARG A 175 -5.85 0.77 -14.99
CA ARG A 175 -5.34 2.09 -14.59
C ARG A 175 -4.13 1.99 -13.67
N HIS A 176 -4.16 1.10 -12.68
CA HIS A 176 -3.04 0.96 -11.75
C HIS A 176 -1.77 0.44 -12.42
N PHE A 177 -1.88 -0.50 -13.37
CA PHE A 177 -0.73 -1.00 -14.12
C PHE A 177 -0.19 0.02 -15.11
N ILE A 178 -1.06 0.74 -15.81
CA ILE A 178 -0.65 1.86 -16.67
C ILE A 178 0.07 2.91 -15.83
N ALA A 179 -0.48 3.29 -14.68
CA ALA A 179 0.16 4.25 -13.77
C ALA A 179 1.53 3.76 -13.30
N ALA A 180 1.69 2.47 -13.00
CA ALA A 180 2.97 1.88 -12.62
C ALA A 180 4.00 1.95 -13.76
N ILE A 181 3.62 1.59 -14.98
CA ILE A 181 4.49 1.66 -16.17
C ILE A 181 4.90 3.10 -16.46
N LEU A 182 3.94 4.03 -16.44
CA LEU A 182 4.21 5.46 -16.64
C LEU A 182 5.12 6.01 -15.54
N THR A 183 4.88 5.66 -14.28
CA THR A 183 5.73 6.09 -13.16
C THR A 183 7.15 5.56 -13.31
N LEU A 184 7.31 4.30 -13.70
CA LEU A 184 8.63 3.72 -13.99
C LEU A 184 9.32 4.47 -15.12
N GLY A 185 8.63 4.71 -16.25
CA GLY A 185 9.18 5.46 -17.39
C GLY A 185 9.56 6.90 -17.03
N ILE A 186 8.67 7.63 -16.38
CA ILE A 186 8.90 9.00 -15.89
C ILE A 186 10.09 9.02 -14.94
N SER A 187 10.21 8.05 -14.02
CA SER A 187 11.34 8.01 -13.09
C SER A 187 12.69 7.83 -13.79
N LEU A 188 12.76 6.99 -14.82
CA LEU A 188 13.98 6.78 -15.61
C LEU A 188 14.34 8.02 -16.43
N ILE A 189 13.35 8.67 -17.04
CA ILE A 189 13.53 9.93 -17.79
C ILE A 189 13.97 11.05 -16.84
N TRP A 190 13.31 11.21 -15.70
CA TRP A 190 13.61 12.26 -14.74
C TRP A 190 15.00 12.10 -14.12
N GLN A 191 15.41 10.86 -13.88
CA GLN A 191 16.77 10.54 -13.46
C GLN A 191 17.81 10.92 -14.54
N HIS A 192 17.51 10.71 -15.82
CA HIS A 192 18.38 11.14 -16.91
C HIS A 192 18.61 12.67 -16.87
N TYR A 193 17.59 13.43 -16.49
CA TYR A 193 17.68 14.88 -16.23
C TYR A 193 18.17 15.24 -14.82
N GLN A 194 18.94 14.36 -14.15
CA GLN A 194 19.55 14.61 -12.84
C GLN A 194 18.55 15.08 -11.77
N TRP A 195 17.31 14.59 -11.84
CA TRP A 195 16.25 14.96 -10.90
C TRP A 195 15.98 16.48 -10.87
N LEU A 196 15.96 17.14 -12.03
CA LEU A 196 15.64 18.56 -12.15
C LEU A 196 14.36 18.91 -11.36
N GLY A 197 14.43 19.92 -10.49
CA GLY A 197 13.30 20.35 -9.65
C GLY A 197 13.09 19.54 -8.36
N PHE A 198 13.85 18.47 -8.11
CA PHE A 198 13.71 17.65 -6.90
C PHE A 198 13.94 18.44 -5.59
N GLY A 199 14.69 19.55 -5.67
CA GLY A 199 14.86 20.49 -4.56
C GLY A 199 13.53 21.00 -3.98
N ILE A 200 12.51 21.21 -4.82
CA ILE A 200 11.18 21.69 -4.40
C ILE A 200 10.50 20.65 -3.50
N LEU A 201 10.65 19.36 -3.84
CA LEU A 201 10.07 18.26 -3.07
C LEU A 201 10.75 18.03 -1.72
N LYS A 202 11.94 18.59 -1.48
CA LYS A 202 12.60 18.50 -0.17
C LYS A 202 11.75 19.09 0.95
N PHE A 203 10.88 20.05 0.68
CA PHE A 203 9.94 20.56 1.68
C PHE A 203 9.05 19.44 2.25
N GLY A 204 8.64 18.49 1.40
CA GLY A 204 7.85 17.32 1.80
C GLY A 204 8.55 16.41 2.81
N THR A 205 9.88 16.47 2.92
CA THR A 205 10.61 15.66 3.92
C THR A 205 10.29 16.06 5.36
N ARG A 206 9.80 17.29 5.59
CA ARG A 206 9.33 17.73 6.92
C ARG A 206 8.05 17.02 7.35
N PHE A 207 7.20 16.65 6.39
CA PHE A 207 5.93 15.96 6.65
C PHE A 207 6.02 14.45 6.46
N ALA A 208 7.06 13.96 5.79
CA ALA A 208 7.30 12.53 5.58
C ALA A 208 7.25 11.68 6.87
N PRO A 209 7.71 12.16 8.05
CA PRO A 209 7.61 11.39 9.28
C PRO A 209 6.19 11.11 9.76
N ILE A 210 5.19 11.91 9.34
CA ILE A 210 3.80 11.80 9.76
C ILE A 210 2.83 11.45 8.61
N SER A 211 3.36 11.27 7.39
CA SER A 211 2.54 11.15 6.19
C SER A 211 1.66 9.91 6.17
N TYR A 212 2.10 8.83 6.81
CA TYR A 212 1.34 7.58 6.85
C TYR A 212 0.14 7.69 7.79
N SER A 213 0.34 8.20 9.00
CA SER A 213 -0.79 8.44 9.92
C SER A 213 -1.76 9.46 9.35
N LEU A 214 -1.26 10.50 8.68
CA LEU A 214 -2.09 11.50 8.02
C LEU A 214 -2.97 10.83 6.96
N TYR A 215 -2.37 9.98 6.13
CA TYR A 215 -3.08 9.28 5.07
C TYR A 215 -4.20 8.36 5.59
N ILE A 216 -4.01 7.61 6.68
CA ILE A 216 -5.09 6.73 7.18
C ILE A 216 -6.10 7.44 8.09
N ALA A 217 -5.70 8.50 8.79
CA ALA A 217 -6.53 9.14 9.81
C ALA A 217 -7.30 10.37 9.30
N HIS A 218 -6.95 10.96 8.16
CA HIS A 218 -7.62 12.17 7.66
C HIS A 218 -9.13 11.98 7.43
N GLN A 219 -9.58 10.79 7.01
CA GLN A 219 -11.00 10.55 6.82
C GLN A 219 -11.78 10.58 8.14
N PRO A 220 -11.50 9.70 9.11
CA PRO A 220 -12.31 9.66 10.33
C PRO A 220 -12.07 10.85 11.27
N LEU A 221 -10.91 11.51 11.23
CA LEU A 221 -10.59 12.60 12.16
C LEU A 221 -10.83 14.01 11.61
N LEU A 222 -10.95 14.19 10.28
CA LEU A 222 -11.09 15.50 9.64
C LEU A 222 -12.20 15.56 8.57
N ALA A 223 -12.19 14.65 7.59
CA ALA A 223 -13.10 14.76 6.44
C ALA A 223 -14.55 14.35 6.79
N GLN A 224 -14.70 13.35 7.65
CA GLN A 224 -15.99 12.76 8.04
C GLN A 224 -16.28 12.94 9.54
N SER A 225 -15.56 13.83 10.21
CA SER A 225 -15.72 14.11 11.64
C SER A 225 -16.92 15.02 11.90
N GLN A 226 -17.63 14.73 12.98
CA GLN A 226 -18.77 15.53 13.49
C GLN A 226 -18.64 15.84 14.99
N TYR A 227 -17.54 15.45 15.64
CA TYR A 227 -17.37 15.53 17.09
C TYR A 227 -17.13 16.95 17.63
N LEU A 228 -16.90 17.93 16.75
CA LEU A 228 -16.88 19.36 17.08
C LEU A 228 -18.04 20.12 16.41
N GLY A 229 -19.07 19.41 15.94
CA GLY A 229 -20.22 20.02 15.25
C GLY A 229 -21.07 20.94 16.15
N PHE A 230 -20.78 21.03 17.45
CA PHE A 230 -21.36 21.99 18.37
C PHE A 230 -20.78 23.41 18.22
N ILE A 231 -19.74 23.59 17.41
CA ILE A 231 -19.14 24.89 17.13
C ILE A 231 -19.86 25.51 15.93
N ASP A 232 -20.67 26.54 16.16
CA ASP A 232 -21.44 27.26 15.12
C ASP A 232 -20.57 28.07 14.14
N ASN A 233 -19.25 27.82 14.08
CA ASN A 233 -18.30 28.44 13.18
C ASN A 233 -17.50 27.38 12.42
N VAL A 234 -17.81 27.21 11.14
CA VAL A 234 -17.23 26.18 10.26
C VAL A 234 -15.71 26.33 10.14
N VAL A 235 -15.18 27.55 10.07
CA VAL A 235 -13.72 27.76 9.93
C VAL A 235 -12.99 27.32 11.18
N LEU A 236 -13.51 27.69 12.36
CA LEU A 236 -12.95 27.27 13.64
C LEU A 236 -13.07 25.75 13.82
N GLU A 237 -14.23 25.17 13.53
CA GLU A 237 -14.48 23.72 13.59
C GLU A 237 -13.45 22.94 12.74
N LYS A 238 -13.29 23.31 11.46
CA LYS A 238 -12.34 22.64 10.54
C LYS A 238 -10.89 22.86 10.95
N THR A 239 -10.56 24.04 11.48
CA THR A 239 -9.22 24.33 12.01
C THR A 239 -8.90 23.42 13.20
N LEU A 240 -9.84 23.24 14.11
CA LEU A 240 -9.67 22.35 15.27
C LEU A 240 -9.57 20.88 14.87
N TYR A 241 -10.37 20.40 13.92
CA TYR A 241 -10.18 19.05 13.37
C TYR A 241 -8.79 18.85 12.76
N LEU A 242 -8.28 19.85 12.03
CA LEU A 242 -6.92 19.78 11.47
C LEU A 242 -5.88 19.70 12.59
N ILE A 243 -6.03 20.50 13.65
CA ILE A 243 -5.13 20.45 14.82
C ILE A 243 -5.18 19.08 15.49
N VAL A 244 -6.37 18.49 15.68
CA VAL A 244 -6.53 17.14 16.24
C VAL A 244 -5.84 16.10 15.35
N LEU A 245 -6.05 16.15 14.03
CA LEU A 245 -5.41 15.24 13.08
C LEU A 245 -3.88 15.36 13.13
N LEU A 246 -3.32 16.57 13.08
CA LEU A 246 -1.87 16.79 13.12
C LEU A 246 -1.27 16.34 14.45
N THR A 247 -1.96 16.60 15.57
CA THR A 247 -1.55 16.14 16.90
C THR A 247 -1.53 14.62 16.98
N PHE A 248 -2.61 13.98 16.52
CA PHE A 248 -2.68 12.51 16.42
C PHE A 248 -1.51 11.95 15.62
N CYS A 249 -1.23 12.53 14.45
CA CYS A 249 -0.17 12.06 13.57
C CYS A 249 1.22 12.19 14.21
N TYR A 250 1.50 13.32 14.86
CA TYR A 250 2.74 13.54 15.59
C TYR A 250 2.90 12.53 16.75
N VAL A 251 1.86 12.32 17.54
CA VAL A 251 1.89 11.36 18.65
C VAL A 251 2.11 9.94 18.13
N ALA A 252 1.38 9.52 17.09
CA ALA A 252 1.44 8.18 16.52
C ALA A 252 2.82 7.84 15.94
N GLU A 253 3.37 8.72 15.10
CA GLU A 253 4.58 8.41 14.33
C GLU A 253 5.87 8.93 14.96
N VAL A 254 5.84 10.09 15.62
CA VAL A 254 7.06 10.72 16.17
C VAL A 254 7.31 10.29 17.61
N LYS A 255 6.27 10.04 18.40
CA LYS A 255 6.42 9.64 19.82
C LYS A 255 6.24 8.14 20.02
N LEU A 256 5.08 7.59 19.67
CA LEU A 256 4.71 6.21 19.97
C LEU A 256 5.52 5.20 19.17
N SER A 257 5.63 5.37 17.85
CA SER A 257 6.33 4.41 16.98
C SER A 257 7.82 4.22 17.34
N PRO A 258 8.61 5.28 17.60
CA PRO A 258 10.00 5.14 18.05
C PRO A 258 10.10 4.55 19.46
N PHE A 259 9.20 4.92 20.37
CA PHE A 259 9.16 4.36 21.72
C PHE A 259 8.97 2.84 21.71
N LEU A 260 7.97 2.34 20.97
CA LEU A 260 7.72 0.90 20.83
C LEU A 260 8.87 0.18 20.14
N SER A 261 9.44 0.79 19.10
CA SER A 261 10.58 0.20 18.37
C SER A 261 11.79 0.02 19.28
N LYS A 262 12.12 1.03 20.12
CA LYS A 262 13.19 0.92 21.11
C LYS A 262 12.94 -0.17 22.14
N LYS A 263 11.69 -0.31 22.62
CA LYS A 263 11.34 -1.34 23.61
C LYS A 263 11.44 -2.76 23.03
N LEU A 264 11.03 -2.96 21.78
CA LEU A 264 11.10 -4.26 21.11
C LEU A 264 12.55 -4.66 20.78
N GLN A 265 13.39 -3.72 20.32
CA GLN A 265 14.79 -3.97 19.97
C GLN A 265 15.70 -4.26 21.18
N ARG A 266 15.31 -3.83 22.38
CA ARG A 266 16.02 -4.14 23.63
C ARG A 266 15.90 -5.60 24.07
N THR A 267 15.06 -6.39 23.41
CA THR A 267 15.06 -7.84 23.59
C THR A 267 16.27 -8.39 22.82
N PRO A 268 17.32 -8.90 23.48
CA PRO A 268 18.50 -9.37 22.78
C PRO A 268 18.13 -10.61 21.97
N THR A 269 17.86 -10.42 20.68
CA THR A 269 17.91 -11.50 19.71
C THR A 269 19.37 -11.96 19.67
N ARG A 270 19.68 -13.01 20.44
CA ARG A 270 20.87 -13.85 20.23
C ARG A 270 20.77 -14.47 18.84
N ILE A 271 21.03 -13.68 17.81
CA ILE A 271 21.33 -14.20 16.49
C ILE A 271 22.73 -14.80 16.65
N ARG A 272 22.78 -16.12 16.90
CA ARG A 272 24.04 -16.87 16.81
C ARG A 272 24.65 -16.53 15.44
N PRO A 273 25.91 -16.08 15.36
CA PRO A 273 26.55 -15.88 14.07
C PRO A 273 26.45 -17.19 13.29
N ALA A 274 25.93 -17.10 12.05
CA ALA A 274 25.92 -18.23 11.15
C ALA A 274 27.35 -18.77 11.07
N ARG A 275 27.55 -20.04 11.44
CA ARG A 275 28.85 -20.71 11.24
C ARG A 275 29.23 -20.51 9.79
N ALA A 276 30.39 -19.89 9.56
CA ALA A 276 30.99 -19.79 8.24
C ALA A 276 31.09 -21.22 7.69
N VAL A 277 30.37 -21.50 6.61
CA VAL A 277 30.53 -22.74 5.86
C VAL A 277 31.82 -22.54 5.07
N SER A 278 32.91 -23.08 5.57
CA SER A 278 34.17 -23.22 4.82
C SER A 278 33.94 -24.19 3.67
N LYS A 279 34.07 -23.70 2.44
CA LYS A 279 34.43 -24.50 1.27
C LYS A 279 35.37 -23.68 0.39
#